data_AF-A0A117J4R0-F1
#
_entry.id   AF-A0A117J4R0-F1
#
_cell.length_a   1.000
_cell.length_b   1.000
_cell.length_c   1.000
_cell.angle_alpha   90.00
_cell.angle_beta   90.00
_cell.angle_gamma   90.00
#
_symmetry.space_group_name_H-M   'P 1'
#
loop_
_entity.id
_entity.type
_entity.pdbx_description
1 polymer ?
#
loop_
_entity_poly.entity_id
_entity_poly.type
_entity_poly.pdbx_seq_one_letter_code
_entity_poly.pdbx_strand_id
1 'polypeptide(L)'
;MRLIWRARGIPREAQARFMWEPRKDAVRTAREARCIVNDLLGRVRPGDFVIIDCLYMLLHGGDENSAQTLQPMVMEFDRLLTEGGCSGVLLVHHQAKGASGQKAVIDRGAGSGVVSRFVDNVFSLDYLDADEEDEFIRQAGEQKLRPRRLSCVMRNAEEDESVDFLFGGPRLVTDAGGDLSRYYVSGSPQANGAHSARGNRERAEQDWAAKAELVGAALEEAAREGASPTPEYVSAYYQAHHGEHGLGKKAGLGTIRNWLKPGCVSLPFHTEGGVVVPDESGGEGQQEAAHERAPL
;
A
#
# COMPACT_ATOMS: atom_id res chain seq x y z
N MET A 1 19.53 13.00 -14.10
CA MET A 1 19.63 13.19 -12.62
C MET A 1 20.58 14.32 -12.16
N ARG A 2 21.69 14.59 -12.85
CA ARG A 2 22.76 15.51 -12.36
C ARG A 2 22.32 16.95 -12.00
N LEU A 3 21.30 17.49 -12.67
CA LEU A 3 20.74 18.82 -12.37
C LEU A 3 19.98 18.86 -11.04
N ILE A 4 19.23 17.81 -10.72
CA ILE A 4 18.46 17.71 -9.46
C ILE A 4 19.41 17.64 -8.25
N TRP A 5 20.53 16.92 -8.40
CA TRP A 5 21.50 16.70 -7.34
C TRP A 5 22.35 17.95 -7.08
N ARG A 6 22.74 18.67 -8.15
CA ARG A 6 23.38 19.99 -8.04
C ARG A 6 22.45 21.02 -7.40
N ALA A 7 21.17 21.05 -7.80
CA ALA A 7 20.18 21.94 -7.22
C ALA A 7 19.93 21.69 -5.72
N ARG A 8 20.30 20.52 -5.19
CA ARG A 8 20.16 20.14 -3.78
C ARG A 8 21.48 19.95 -3.04
N GLY A 9 22.62 20.36 -3.63
CA GLY A 9 23.91 20.45 -2.93
C GLY A 9 24.66 19.13 -2.66
N ILE A 10 24.36 18.05 -3.39
CA ILE A 10 25.04 16.76 -3.17
C ILE A 10 26.40 16.73 -3.91
N PRO A 11 27.54 16.48 -3.21
CA PRO A 11 28.88 16.55 -3.79
C PRO A 11 29.16 15.47 -4.84
N ARG A 12 30.15 15.73 -5.70
CA ARG A 12 30.44 14.90 -6.89
C ARG A 12 31.13 13.60 -6.53
N GLU A 13 31.95 13.61 -5.49
CA GLU A 13 32.65 12.41 -4.97
C GLU A 13 31.72 11.43 -4.25
N ALA A 14 30.51 11.84 -3.86
CA ALA A 14 29.50 10.97 -3.26
C ALA A 14 28.68 10.16 -4.29
N GLN A 15 29.06 10.22 -5.58
CA GLN A 15 28.31 9.60 -6.68
C GLN A 15 28.91 8.23 -7.03
N ALA A 16 28.07 7.27 -7.41
CA ALA A 16 28.52 6.09 -8.13
C ALA A 16 29.41 6.54 -9.31
N ARG A 17 30.62 5.95 -9.40
CA ARG A 17 31.69 6.42 -10.32
C ARG A 17 31.25 6.42 -11.79
N PHE A 18 30.24 5.61 -12.12
CA PHE A 18 29.65 5.53 -13.45
C PHE A 18 28.13 5.36 -13.38
N MET A 19 27.40 6.41 -13.75
CA MET A 19 25.97 6.34 -14.06
C MET A 19 25.81 6.58 -15.56
N TRP A 20 25.41 5.55 -16.29
CA TRP A 20 25.13 5.63 -17.71
C TRP A 20 23.66 6.03 -17.89
N GLU A 21 23.42 7.28 -18.29
CA GLU A 21 22.09 7.71 -18.77
C GLU A 21 22.00 7.30 -20.26
N PRO A 22 20.97 6.55 -20.70
CA PRO A 22 20.78 6.21 -22.10
C PRO A 22 20.74 7.49 -22.94
N ARG A 23 21.56 7.56 -24.00
CA ARG A 23 21.41 8.62 -25.01
C ARG A 23 20.08 8.42 -25.75
N LYS A 24 19.61 9.45 -26.46
CA LYS A 24 18.32 9.46 -27.19
C LYS A 24 18.09 8.26 -28.12
N ASP A 25 19.14 7.54 -28.51
CA ASP A 25 19.07 6.37 -29.37
C ASP A 25 19.05 5.10 -28.52
N ALA A 26 17.89 4.45 -28.49
CA ALA A 26 17.62 3.18 -27.83
C ALA A 26 18.59 2.07 -28.24
N VAL A 27 19.03 1.27 -27.25
CA VAL A 27 19.62 -0.06 -27.47
C VAL A 27 18.47 -1.02 -27.75
N ARG A 28 18.58 -1.82 -28.82
CA ARG A 28 17.51 -2.64 -29.37
C ARG A 28 17.89 -4.12 -29.50
N THR A 29 19.18 -4.44 -29.42
CA THR A 29 19.73 -5.78 -29.68
C THR A 29 20.87 -6.13 -28.72
N ALA A 30 21.13 -7.43 -28.53
CA ALA A 30 22.30 -7.92 -27.80
C ALA A 30 23.63 -7.40 -28.39
N ARG A 31 23.68 -7.17 -29.71
CA ARG A 31 24.85 -6.56 -30.37
C ARG A 31 25.13 -5.15 -29.88
N GLU A 32 24.10 -4.34 -29.69
CA GLU A 32 24.26 -2.96 -29.19
C GLU A 32 24.60 -2.96 -27.70
N ALA A 33 24.03 -3.87 -26.91
CA ALA A 33 24.42 -4.08 -25.52
C ALA A 33 25.92 -4.44 -25.42
N ARG A 34 26.38 -5.36 -26.29
CA ARG A 34 27.81 -5.70 -26.43
C ARG A 34 28.68 -4.49 -26.78
N CYS A 35 28.23 -3.63 -27.70
CA CYS A 35 28.96 -2.41 -28.04
C CYS A 35 29.12 -1.48 -26.82
N ILE A 36 28.05 -1.31 -26.04
CA ILE A 36 28.09 -0.49 -24.82
C ILE A 36 29.00 -1.12 -23.79
N VAL A 37 28.87 -2.42 -23.53
CA VAL A 37 29.74 -3.13 -22.60
C VAL A 37 31.20 -3.00 -23.00
N ASN A 38 31.54 -3.12 -24.29
CA ASN A 38 32.92 -2.91 -24.74
C ASN A 38 33.43 -1.48 -24.48
N ASP A 39 32.59 -0.45 -24.66
CA ASP A 39 32.92 0.94 -24.30
C ASP A 39 33.11 1.11 -22.78
N LEU A 40 32.31 0.41 -21.97
CA LEU A 40 32.44 0.39 -20.52
C LEU A 40 33.71 -0.32 -20.06
N LEU A 41 34.04 -1.48 -20.65
CA LEU A 41 35.24 -2.25 -20.33
C LEU A 41 36.52 -1.44 -20.55
N GLY A 42 36.53 -0.53 -21.52
CA GLY A 42 37.65 0.42 -21.72
C GLY A 42 37.75 1.54 -20.68
N ARG A 43 36.78 1.66 -19.75
CA ARG A 43 36.66 2.76 -18.78
C ARG A 43 36.66 2.31 -17.33
N VAL A 44 36.02 1.18 -17.03
CA VAL A 44 35.95 0.63 -15.68
C VAL A 44 37.32 0.13 -15.23
N ARG A 45 37.50 0.03 -13.92
CA ARG A 45 38.69 -0.53 -13.28
C ARG A 45 38.26 -1.65 -12.33
N PRO A 46 39.17 -2.59 -12.01
CA PRO A 46 38.90 -3.59 -11.00
C PRO A 46 38.44 -2.95 -9.68
N GLY A 47 37.38 -3.49 -9.10
CA GLY A 47 36.73 -2.97 -7.90
C GLY A 47 35.74 -1.82 -8.11
N ASP A 48 35.56 -1.31 -9.32
CA ASP A 48 34.48 -0.36 -9.60
C ASP A 48 33.10 -1.06 -9.46
N PHE A 49 32.09 -0.28 -9.05
CA PHE A 49 30.69 -0.72 -9.00
C PHE A 49 29.90 0.03 -10.07
N VAL A 50 29.23 -0.70 -10.97
CA VAL A 50 28.55 -0.13 -12.14
C VAL A 50 27.04 -0.09 -11.92
N ILE A 51 26.41 1.05 -12.18
CA ILE A 51 24.94 1.19 -12.14
C ILE A 51 24.42 1.43 -13.56
N ILE A 52 23.52 0.57 -13.99
CA ILE A 52 22.83 0.64 -15.28
C ILE A 52 21.38 1.07 -15.01
N ASP A 53 21.08 2.35 -15.31
CA ASP A 53 19.78 2.97 -15.02
C ASP A 53 19.15 3.59 -16.27
N CYS A 54 18.06 3.07 -16.83
CA CYS A 54 17.25 1.91 -16.43
C CYS A 54 17.30 0.82 -17.51
N LEU A 55 17.24 -0.44 -17.07
CA LEU A 55 17.37 -1.63 -17.91
C LEU A 55 16.38 -1.61 -19.09
N TYR A 56 15.15 -1.16 -18.90
CA TYR A 56 14.15 -1.17 -19.99
C TYR A 56 14.52 -0.24 -21.16
N MET A 57 15.29 0.84 -20.91
CA MET A 57 15.78 1.71 -21.99
C MET A 57 16.86 1.03 -22.83
N LEU A 58 17.47 -0.04 -22.31
CA LEU A 58 18.33 -0.92 -23.07
C LEU A 58 17.55 -1.92 -23.94
N LEU A 59 16.24 -2.03 -23.75
CA LEU A 59 15.35 -2.98 -24.40
C LEU A 59 14.42 -2.33 -25.42
N HIS A 60 14.58 -1.04 -25.71
CA HIS A 60 13.58 -0.24 -26.41
C HIS A 60 13.44 -0.63 -27.90
N GLY A 61 12.56 -1.60 -28.15
CA GLY A 61 12.29 -2.25 -29.44
C GLY A 61 12.44 -3.78 -29.42
N GLY A 62 13.05 -4.35 -28.38
CA GLY A 62 13.08 -5.79 -28.09
C GLY A 62 11.90 -6.23 -27.23
N ASP A 63 11.51 -7.50 -27.34
CA ASP A 63 10.47 -8.07 -26.49
C ASP A 63 11.06 -8.45 -25.12
N GLU A 64 10.85 -7.60 -24.12
CA GLU A 64 11.23 -7.84 -22.72
C GLU A 64 10.53 -9.09 -22.12
N ASN A 65 9.47 -9.60 -22.77
CA ASN A 65 8.83 -10.86 -22.38
C ASN A 65 9.49 -12.08 -23.06
N SER A 66 10.41 -11.86 -24.01
CA SER A 66 11.15 -12.94 -24.66
C SER A 66 12.44 -13.24 -23.90
N ALA A 67 12.47 -14.42 -23.26
CA ALA A 67 13.68 -14.91 -22.62
C ALA A 67 14.86 -15.05 -23.61
N GLN A 68 14.57 -15.41 -24.86
CA GLN A 68 15.56 -15.54 -25.94
C GLN A 68 16.21 -14.19 -26.30
N THR A 69 15.49 -13.09 -26.14
CA THR A 69 16.01 -11.73 -26.38
C THR A 69 16.81 -11.24 -25.18
N LEU A 70 16.31 -11.49 -23.96
CA LEU A 70 16.91 -10.96 -22.74
C LEU A 70 18.17 -11.69 -22.29
N GLN A 71 18.20 -13.02 -22.36
CA GLN A 71 19.33 -13.80 -21.84
C GLN A 71 20.68 -13.37 -22.45
N PRO A 72 20.84 -13.29 -23.79
CA PRO A 72 22.11 -12.86 -24.38
C PRO A 72 22.48 -11.43 -24.01
N MET A 73 21.50 -10.55 -23.80
CA MET A 73 21.75 -9.17 -23.41
C MET A 73 22.27 -9.07 -21.97
N VAL A 74 21.62 -9.73 -21.02
CA VAL A 74 22.03 -9.69 -19.62
C VAL A 74 23.41 -10.34 -19.43
N MET A 75 23.73 -11.39 -20.21
CA MET A 75 25.06 -12.00 -20.24
C MET A 75 26.17 -11.04 -20.69
N GLU A 76 25.88 -10.02 -21.51
CA GLU A 76 26.90 -9.02 -21.84
C GLU A 76 27.28 -8.19 -20.60
N PHE A 77 26.35 -7.91 -19.69
CA PHE A 77 26.67 -7.16 -18.47
C PHE A 77 27.52 -7.96 -17.49
N ASP A 78 27.42 -9.29 -17.50
CA ASP A 78 28.29 -10.19 -16.72
C ASP A 78 29.78 -9.99 -17.06
N ARG A 79 30.10 -9.60 -18.30
CA ARG A 79 31.47 -9.30 -18.73
C ARG A 79 32.09 -8.14 -17.95
N LEU A 80 31.29 -7.22 -17.40
CA LEU A 80 31.83 -6.16 -16.54
C LEU A 80 32.42 -6.73 -15.24
N LEU A 81 31.84 -7.82 -14.73
CA LEU A 81 32.36 -8.55 -13.57
C LEU A 81 33.55 -9.42 -13.99
N THR A 82 33.39 -10.25 -15.03
CA THR A 82 34.35 -11.30 -15.38
C THR A 82 35.58 -10.79 -16.15
N GLU A 83 35.42 -9.82 -17.06
CA GLU A 83 36.52 -9.20 -17.83
C GLU A 83 36.99 -7.88 -17.19
N GLY A 84 36.04 -7.06 -16.71
CA GLY A 84 36.33 -5.75 -16.13
C GLY A 84 36.82 -5.78 -14.68
N GLY A 85 36.62 -6.90 -13.97
CA GLY A 85 36.95 -7.03 -12.55
C GLY A 85 36.11 -6.14 -11.63
N CYS A 86 34.94 -5.68 -12.07
CA CYS A 86 34.04 -4.86 -11.26
C CYS A 86 33.59 -5.63 -10.01
N SER A 87 33.37 -4.92 -8.90
CA SER A 87 32.88 -5.54 -7.66
C SER A 87 31.38 -5.82 -7.69
N GLY A 88 30.64 -5.21 -8.63
CA GLY A 88 29.21 -5.40 -8.77
C GLY A 88 28.62 -4.62 -9.94
N VAL A 89 27.46 -5.09 -10.41
CA VAL A 89 26.62 -4.43 -11.42
C VAL A 89 25.20 -4.35 -10.87
N LEU A 90 24.66 -3.13 -10.76
CA LEU A 90 23.28 -2.89 -10.36
C LEU A 90 22.44 -2.52 -11.58
N LEU A 91 21.39 -3.32 -11.83
CA LEU A 91 20.42 -3.07 -12.88
C LEU A 91 19.19 -2.38 -12.27
N VAL A 92 18.95 -1.12 -12.60
CA VAL A 92 17.72 -0.44 -12.18
C VAL A 92 16.61 -0.84 -13.13
N HIS A 93 15.55 -1.45 -12.60
CA HIS A 93 14.47 -2.01 -13.40
C HIS A 93 13.11 -1.54 -12.89
N HIS A 94 12.19 -1.32 -13.82
CA HIS A 94 10.83 -0.95 -13.46
C HIS A 94 10.04 -2.19 -13.07
N GLN A 95 9.18 -2.03 -12.07
CA GLN A 95 8.17 -3.01 -11.78
C GLN A 95 7.14 -3.07 -12.92
N ALA A 96 6.49 -4.23 -13.06
CA ALA A 96 5.36 -4.36 -13.99
C ALA A 96 4.23 -3.39 -13.63
N LYS A 97 3.47 -2.95 -14.63
CA LYS A 97 2.25 -2.16 -14.39
C LYS A 97 1.24 -2.99 -13.59
N GLY A 98 0.57 -2.35 -12.62
CA GLY A 98 -0.48 -2.97 -11.81
C GLY A 98 -0.05 -3.17 -10.36
N ALA A 99 -0.79 -4.02 -9.63
CA ALA A 99 -0.58 -4.25 -8.21
C ALA A 99 0.62 -5.20 -7.95
N SER A 100 1.84 -4.70 -8.15
CA SER A 100 3.08 -5.45 -7.90
C SER A 100 3.21 -5.91 -6.44
N GLY A 101 2.56 -5.23 -5.49
CA GLY A 101 2.46 -5.66 -4.09
C GLY A 101 1.86 -7.05 -3.89
N GLN A 102 1.02 -7.55 -4.82
CA GLN A 102 0.47 -8.91 -4.78
C GLN A 102 1.50 -9.99 -5.10
N LYS A 103 2.56 -9.64 -5.82
CA LYS A 103 3.58 -10.58 -6.26
C LYS A 103 4.66 -10.72 -5.19
N ALA A 104 5.32 -11.88 -5.18
CA ALA A 104 6.58 -12.06 -4.47
C ALA A 104 7.60 -11.02 -4.96
N VAL A 105 8.49 -10.57 -4.07
CA VAL A 105 9.47 -9.51 -4.35
C VAL A 105 10.27 -9.78 -5.63
N ILE A 106 10.72 -11.03 -5.81
CA ILE A 106 11.48 -11.48 -6.98
C ILE A 106 10.70 -11.40 -8.31
N ASP A 107 9.36 -11.40 -8.25
CA ASP A 107 8.47 -11.42 -9.41
C ASP A 107 7.86 -10.04 -9.74
N ARG A 108 8.28 -8.97 -9.04
CA ARG A 108 7.74 -7.62 -9.24
C ARG A 108 8.27 -6.93 -10.50
N GLY A 109 9.49 -7.25 -10.93
CA GLY A 109 10.10 -6.71 -12.15
C GLY A 109 9.25 -6.97 -13.40
N ALA A 110 9.30 -6.06 -14.37
CA ALA A 110 8.60 -6.23 -15.64
C ALA A 110 9.21 -7.37 -16.50
N GLY A 111 8.45 -7.93 -17.44
CA GLY A 111 8.99 -8.86 -18.45
C GLY A 111 8.96 -10.35 -18.10
N SER A 112 9.85 -11.10 -18.77
CA SER A 112 9.93 -12.58 -18.75
C SER A 112 10.44 -13.22 -17.45
N GLY A 113 10.79 -12.42 -16.44
CA GLY A 113 11.43 -12.90 -15.20
C GLY A 113 12.84 -13.48 -15.40
N VAL A 114 13.46 -13.32 -16.59
CA VAL A 114 14.87 -13.69 -16.81
C VAL A 114 15.79 -12.84 -15.94
N VAL A 115 15.52 -11.53 -15.84
CA VAL A 115 16.34 -10.58 -15.07
C VAL A 115 16.42 -11.00 -13.60
N SER A 116 15.26 -11.23 -12.96
CA SER A 116 15.18 -11.70 -11.57
C SER A 116 15.86 -13.05 -11.33
N ARG A 117 16.07 -13.83 -12.39
CA ARG A 117 16.79 -15.11 -12.32
C ARG A 117 18.28 -15.02 -12.59
N PHE A 118 18.75 -13.94 -13.20
CA PHE A 118 20.15 -13.77 -13.55
C PHE A 118 20.92 -13.04 -12.46
N VAL A 119 20.28 -12.14 -11.73
CA VAL A 119 20.92 -11.40 -10.64
C VAL A 119 21.08 -12.24 -9.38
N ASP A 120 22.13 -11.95 -8.61
CA ASP A 120 22.38 -12.58 -7.31
C ASP A 120 21.38 -12.11 -6.25
N ASN A 121 21.02 -10.83 -6.30
CA ASN A 121 20.21 -10.15 -5.30
C ASN A 121 19.13 -9.30 -5.97
N VAL A 122 17.91 -9.32 -5.42
CA VAL A 122 16.80 -8.47 -5.85
C VAL A 122 16.43 -7.51 -4.74
N PHE A 123 16.52 -6.22 -5.03
CA PHE A 123 16.03 -5.15 -4.17
C PHE A 123 14.77 -4.56 -4.79
N SER A 124 13.70 -4.47 -4.00
CA SER A 124 12.43 -3.86 -4.44
C SER A 124 12.10 -2.67 -3.57
N LEU A 125 11.86 -1.53 -4.21
CA LEU A 125 11.46 -0.29 -3.55
C LEU A 125 9.97 -0.06 -3.75
N ASP A 126 9.19 -0.32 -2.71
CA ASP A 126 7.73 -0.33 -2.77
C ASP A 126 7.13 0.82 -1.95
N TYR A 127 5.94 1.29 -2.36
CA TYR A 127 5.15 2.19 -1.53
C TYR A 127 4.53 1.43 -0.37
N LEU A 128 4.46 2.05 0.81
CA LEU A 128 3.60 1.57 1.89
C LEU A 128 2.22 2.22 1.77
N ASP A 129 1.19 1.42 2.05
CA ASP A 129 -0.20 1.83 2.15
C ASP A 129 -0.45 2.44 3.53
N ALA A 130 0.03 3.67 3.66
CA ALA A 130 -0.01 4.41 4.91
C ALA A 130 -1.32 5.19 5.05
N ASP A 131 -1.85 5.25 6.27
CA ASP A 131 -3.04 6.04 6.58
C ASP A 131 -2.71 7.53 6.53
N GLU A 132 -3.40 8.30 5.67
CA GLU A 132 -3.16 9.73 5.52
C GLU A 132 -3.67 10.55 6.72
N GLU A 133 -4.55 9.97 7.55
CA GLU A 133 -5.04 10.57 8.79
C GLU A 133 -4.04 10.44 9.95
N ASP A 134 -3.07 9.52 9.84
CA ASP A 134 -2.02 9.34 10.85
C ASP A 134 -1.12 10.59 10.92
N GLU A 135 -0.91 11.10 12.13
CA GLU A 135 -0.18 12.36 12.33
C GLU A 135 1.26 12.31 11.78
N PHE A 136 1.97 11.19 12.00
CA PHE A 136 3.34 11.02 11.52
C PHE A 136 3.38 11.03 9.98
N ILE A 137 2.44 10.34 9.35
CA ILE A 137 2.31 10.29 7.89
C ILE A 137 1.92 11.66 7.31
N ARG A 138 1.00 12.37 7.96
CA ARG A 138 0.57 13.71 7.57
C ARG A 138 1.73 14.71 7.62
N GLN A 139 2.49 14.72 8.72
CA GLN A 139 3.67 15.58 8.88
C GLN A 139 4.78 15.26 7.86
N ALA A 140 5.04 13.97 7.59
CA ALA A 140 5.94 13.56 6.52
C ALA A 140 5.44 14.02 5.14
N GLY A 141 4.12 13.94 4.94
CA GLY A 141 3.40 14.35 3.75
C GLY A 141 3.64 15.82 3.37
N GLU A 142 3.55 16.72 4.35
CA GLU A 142 3.82 18.17 4.23
C GLU A 142 5.25 18.45 3.74
N GLN A 143 6.21 17.61 4.13
CA GLN A 143 7.61 17.69 3.67
C GLN A 143 7.85 17.01 2.32
N LYS A 144 6.79 16.55 1.64
CA LYS A 144 6.85 15.77 0.39
C LYS A 144 7.66 14.47 0.55
N LEU A 145 7.66 13.91 1.75
CA LEU A 145 8.18 12.58 2.02
C LEU A 145 7.04 11.57 1.92
N ARG A 146 7.35 10.37 1.42
CA ARG A 146 6.38 9.29 1.27
C ARG A 146 6.95 8.00 1.85
N PRO A 147 6.17 7.24 2.64
CA PRO A 147 6.57 5.94 3.17
C PRO A 147 6.97 4.95 2.07
N ARG A 148 8.09 4.27 2.27
CA ARG A 148 8.63 3.24 1.39
C ARG A 148 9.16 2.07 2.21
N ARG A 149 9.11 0.89 1.59
CA ARG A 149 9.81 -0.31 2.04
C ARG A 149 10.83 -0.73 0.99
N LEU A 150 12.06 -0.96 1.41
CA LEU A 150 13.07 -1.67 0.63
C LEU A 150 13.10 -3.11 1.09
N SER A 151 12.58 -4.01 0.25
CA SER A 151 12.65 -5.45 0.46
C SER A 151 13.83 -6.04 -0.30
N CYS A 152 14.45 -7.05 0.29
CA CYS A 152 15.61 -7.72 -0.27
C CYS A 152 15.33 -9.23 -0.44
N VAL A 153 15.77 -9.81 -1.55
CA VAL A 153 15.85 -11.26 -1.77
C VAL A 153 17.29 -11.56 -2.17
N MET A 154 18.00 -12.25 -1.28
CA MET A 154 19.39 -12.64 -1.45
C MET A 154 19.45 -14.12 -1.78
N ARG A 155 20.20 -14.50 -2.83
CA ARG A 155 20.35 -15.94 -3.19
C ARG A 155 21.53 -16.61 -2.53
N ASN A 156 22.61 -15.84 -2.36
CA ASN A 156 23.92 -16.32 -1.94
C ASN A 156 24.34 -15.73 -0.58
N ALA A 157 23.40 -15.12 0.14
CA ALA A 157 23.60 -14.55 1.47
C ALA A 157 22.33 -14.76 2.31
N GLU A 158 22.44 -14.56 3.62
CA GLU A 158 21.28 -14.53 4.52
C GLU A 158 20.31 -13.43 4.08
N GLU A 159 19.01 -13.68 4.24
CA GLU A 159 17.98 -12.68 3.93
C GLU A 159 18.09 -11.52 4.93
N ASP A 160 18.36 -10.33 4.42
CA ASP A 160 18.28 -9.10 5.22
C ASP A 160 16.82 -8.72 5.49
N GLU A 161 16.56 -8.16 6.68
CA GLU A 161 15.25 -7.61 7.02
C GLU A 161 14.89 -6.44 6.07
N SER A 162 13.59 -6.31 5.77
CA SER A 162 13.12 -5.17 4.98
C SER A 162 13.29 -3.87 5.77
N VAL A 163 13.75 -2.82 5.08
CA VAL A 163 14.00 -1.51 5.69
C VAL A 163 12.92 -0.52 5.29
N ASP A 164 12.27 0.09 6.27
CA ASP A 164 11.28 1.14 6.06
C ASP A 164 11.89 2.53 6.21
N PHE A 165 11.45 3.44 5.35
CA PHE A 165 11.90 4.83 5.38
C PHE A 165 10.95 5.77 4.68
N LEU A 166 11.09 7.05 5.00
CA LEU A 166 10.44 8.14 4.31
C LEU A 166 11.32 8.61 3.15
N PHE A 167 10.73 8.70 1.96
CA PHE A 167 11.44 9.01 0.72
C PHE A 167 10.85 10.22 0.00
N GLY A 168 11.70 11.18 -0.37
CA GLY A 168 11.35 12.40 -1.11
C GLY A 168 12.19 12.63 -2.36
N GLY A 169 12.69 11.56 -2.98
CA GLY A 169 13.62 11.59 -4.12
C GLY A 169 15.08 11.44 -3.68
N PRO A 170 15.89 12.51 -3.54
CA PRO A 170 17.25 12.38 -3.04
C PRO A 170 17.35 12.35 -1.50
N ARG A 171 16.23 12.54 -0.78
CA ARG A 171 16.18 12.50 0.67
C ARG A 171 15.56 11.17 1.11
N LEU A 172 16.34 10.41 1.88
CA LEU A 172 15.92 9.22 2.60
C LEU A 172 16.01 9.56 4.09
N VAL A 173 14.91 9.35 4.82
CA VAL A 173 14.87 9.51 6.28
C VAL A 173 14.47 8.16 6.85
N THR A 174 15.37 7.56 7.62
CA THR A 174 15.14 6.28 8.28
C THR A 174 14.00 6.39 9.28
N ASP A 175 13.18 5.34 9.36
CA ASP A 175 12.16 5.20 10.38
C ASP A 175 12.79 4.72 11.70
N ALA A 176 13.30 5.66 12.50
CA ALA A 176 13.96 5.31 13.77
C ALA A 176 12.99 4.81 14.85
N GLY A 177 11.71 5.18 14.76
CA GLY A 177 10.67 4.80 15.73
C GLY A 177 9.97 3.47 15.40
N GLY A 178 10.17 2.94 14.18
CA GLY A 178 9.42 1.79 13.69
C GLY A 178 7.97 2.12 13.35
N ASP A 179 7.63 3.40 13.17
CA ASP A 179 6.30 3.89 12.89
C ASP A 179 5.72 3.36 11.58
N LEU A 180 6.58 3.01 10.62
CA LEU A 180 6.19 2.52 9.30
C LEU A 180 5.94 1.01 9.27
N SER A 181 6.45 0.27 10.27
CA SER A 181 6.37 -1.20 10.32
C SER A 181 4.94 -1.74 10.32
N ARG A 182 3.99 -0.94 10.85
CA ARG A 182 2.54 -1.25 10.91
C ARG A 182 1.84 -1.20 9.56
N TYR A 183 2.42 -0.54 8.55
CA TYR A 183 1.83 -0.43 7.23
C TYR A 183 2.29 -1.55 6.30
N TYR A 184 1.43 -1.89 5.35
CA TYR A 184 1.69 -2.93 4.36
C TYR A 184 2.15 -2.33 3.04
N VAL A 185 2.84 -3.13 2.22
CA VAL A 185 3.16 -2.72 0.85
C VAL A 185 1.87 -2.48 0.07
N SER A 186 1.79 -1.34 -0.62
CA SER A 186 0.62 -0.94 -1.41
C SER A 186 0.25 -2.01 -2.43
N GLY A 187 -1.04 -2.36 -2.42
CA GLY A 187 -1.58 -3.42 -3.26
C GLY A 187 -1.14 -4.82 -2.86
N SER A 188 -0.60 -5.06 -1.65
CA SER A 188 -0.40 -6.42 -1.11
C SER A 188 -1.72 -7.05 -0.62
N PRO A 189 -1.78 -8.38 -0.42
CA PRO A 189 -2.97 -9.03 0.14
C PRO A 189 -3.38 -8.45 1.50
N GLN A 190 -2.39 -8.10 2.34
CA GLN A 190 -2.61 -7.51 3.66
C GLN A 190 -3.17 -6.09 3.55
N ALA A 191 -2.61 -5.25 2.67
CA ALA A 191 -3.12 -3.90 2.41
C ALA A 191 -4.58 -3.95 1.91
N ASN A 192 -4.85 -4.79 0.91
CA ASN A 192 -6.20 -4.98 0.38
C ASN A 192 -7.17 -5.53 1.44
N GLY A 193 -6.69 -6.44 2.30
CA GLY A 193 -7.44 -6.94 3.45
C GLY A 193 -7.80 -5.84 4.43
N ALA A 194 -6.85 -4.98 4.80
CA ALA A 194 -7.07 -3.84 5.69
C ALA A 194 -8.11 -2.85 5.12
N HIS A 195 -8.02 -2.51 3.83
CA HIS A 195 -9.02 -1.68 3.14
C HIS A 195 -10.40 -2.32 3.16
N SER A 196 -10.49 -3.61 2.87
CA SER A 196 -11.76 -4.34 2.89
C SER A 196 -12.39 -4.35 4.30
N ALA A 197 -11.57 -4.50 5.34
CA ALA A 197 -12.03 -4.48 6.73
C ALA A 197 -12.49 -3.09 7.16
N ARG A 198 -11.78 -2.02 6.76
CA ARG A 198 -12.20 -0.63 6.96
C ARG A 198 -13.53 -0.35 6.26
N GLY A 199 -13.62 -0.65 4.96
CA GLY A 199 -14.85 -0.45 4.19
C GLY A 199 -16.03 -1.31 4.65
N ASN A 200 -15.80 -2.47 5.26
CA ASN A 200 -16.86 -3.25 5.90
C ASN A 200 -17.36 -2.60 7.20
N ARG A 201 -16.45 -2.05 8.02
CA ARG A 201 -16.80 -1.33 9.24
C ARG A 201 -17.59 -0.06 8.92
N GLU A 202 -17.12 0.76 7.99
CA GLU A 202 -17.81 1.99 7.56
C GLU A 202 -19.22 1.69 7.02
N ARG A 203 -19.37 0.63 6.19
CA ARG A 203 -20.68 0.20 5.71
C ARG A 203 -21.59 -0.30 6.83
N ALA A 204 -21.05 -1.01 7.82
CA ALA A 204 -21.81 -1.47 8.97
C ALA A 204 -22.26 -0.30 9.84
N GLU A 205 -21.40 0.69 10.08
CA GLU A 205 -21.72 1.91 10.82
C GLU A 205 -22.83 2.71 10.12
N GLN A 206 -22.74 2.89 8.80
CA GLN A 206 -23.78 3.55 8.00
C GLN A 206 -25.11 2.78 8.05
N ASP A 207 -25.07 1.44 7.91
CA ASP A 207 -26.25 0.59 8.00
C ASP A 207 -26.90 0.65 9.40
N TRP A 208 -26.10 0.74 10.47
CA TRP A 208 -26.60 0.94 11.83
C TRP A 208 -27.18 2.34 12.05
N ALA A 209 -26.53 3.38 11.54
CA ALA A 209 -27.05 4.75 11.60
C ALA A 209 -28.41 4.88 10.90
N ALA A 210 -28.55 4.31 9.70
CA ALA A 210 -29.82 4.28 8.96
C ALA A 210 -30.93 3.53 9.71
N LYS A 211 -30.59 2.42 10.40
CA LYS A 211 -31.54 1.74 11.29
C LYS A 211 -31.96 2.60 12.47
N ALA A 212 -31.01 3.30 13.10
CA ALA A 212 -31.30 4.19 14.22
C ALA A 212 -32.24 5.33 13.79
N GLU A 213 -31.99 5.94 12.65
CA GLU A 213 -32.85 6.99 12.08
C GLU A 213 -34.27 6.46 11.82
N LEU A 214 -34.40 5.27 11.20
CA LEU A 214 -35.68 4.65 10.93
C LEU A 214 -36.46 4.34 12.22
N VAL A 215 -35.79 3.79 13.24
CA VAL A 215 -36.43 3.50 14.53
C VAL A 215 -36.90 4.81 15.18
N GLY A 216 -36.07 5.86 15.15
CA GLY A 216 -36.46 7.20 15.62
C GLY A 216 -37.71 7.73 14.92
N ALA A 217 -37.74 7.65 13.58
CA ALA A 217 -38.89 8.07 12.78
C ALA A 217 -40.17 7.26 13.10
N ALA A 218 -40.03 5.95 13.35
CA ALA A 218 -41.15 5.10 13.76
C ALA A 218 -41.73 5.52 15.12
N LEU A 219 -40.87 5.93 16.06
CA LEU A 219 -41.31 6.44 17.37
C LEU A 219 -42.04 7.79 17.23
N GLU A 220 -41.54 8.68 16.38
CA GLU A 220 -42.19 9.96 16.08
C GLU A 220 -43.55 9.78 15.40
N GLU A 221 -43.68 8.82 14.49
CA GLU A 221 -44.96 8.47 13.84
C GLU A 221 -45.95 7.91 14.86
N ALA A 222 -45.52 6.95 15.69
CA ALA A 222 -46.37 6.38 16.73
C ALA A 222 -46.90 7.46 17.67
N ALA A 223 -46.05 8.41 18.06
CA ALA A 223 -46.45 9.55 18.89
C ALA A 223 -47.49 10.44 18.19
N ARG A 224 -47.36 10.68 16.89
CA ARG A 224 -48.30 11.48 16.09
C ARG A 224 -49.66 10.81 15.94
N GLU A 225 -49.67 9.49 15.79
CA GLU A 225 -50.88 8.68 15.68
C GLU A 225 -51.54 8.36 17.03
N GLY A 226 -50.88 8.67 18.14
CA GLY A 226 -51.31 8.26 19.48
C GLY A 226 -51.23 6.75 19.71
N ALA A 227 -50.41 6.05 18.91
CA ALA A 227 -50.17 4.62 19.02
C ALA A 227 -49.03 4.31 20.01
N SER A 228 -49.00 3.10 20.56
CA SER A 228 -47.86 2.63 21.38
C SER A 228 -46.72 2.15 20.47
N PRO A 229 -45.47 2.64 20.64
CA PRO A 229 -44.34 2.26 19.80
C PRO A 229 -43.81 0.88 20.19
N THR A 230 -44.54 -0.20 19.91
CA THR A 230 -44.08 -1.56 20.22
C THR A 230 -43.07 -2.07 19.19
N PRO A 231 -42.31 -3.14 19.47
CA PRO A 231 -41.47 -3.79 18.45
C PRO A 231 -42.23 -4.20 17.19
N GLU A 232 -43.52 -4.54 17.30
CA GLU A 232 -44.40 -4.83 16.17
C GLU A 232 -44.70 -3.57 15.34
N TYR A 233 -44.93 -2.44 15.99
CA TYR A 233 -45.11 -1.16 15.31
C TYR A 233 -43.85 -0.77 14.54
N VAL A 234 -42.69 -0.81 15.19
CA VAL A 234 -41.39 -0.54 14.55
C VAL A 234 -41.15 -1.52 13.40
N SER A 235 -41.54 -2.78 13.55
CA SER A 235 -41.45 -3.76 12.47
C SER A 235 -42.37 -3.47 11.28
N ALA A 236 -43.58 -2.99 11.52
CA ALA A 236 -44.49 -2.58 10.44
C ALA A 236 -43.95 -1.34 9.72
N TYR A 237 -43.49 -0.35 10.49
CA TYR A 237 -42.87 0.86 9.95
C TYR A 237 -41.63 0.54 9.12
N TYR A 238 -40.74 -0.32 9.61
CA TYR A 238 -39.57 -0.79 8.87
C TYR A 238 -39.95 -1.43 7.54
N GLN A 239 -40.95 -2.32 7.52
CA GLN A 239 -41.37 -2.99 6.31
C GLN A 239 -41.88 -2.02 5.24
N ALA A 240 -42.52 -0.92 5.65
CA ALA A 240 -43.00 0.14 4.78
C ALA A 240 -41.88 1.07 4.30
N HIS A 241 -40.97 1.48 5.18
CA HIS A 241 -40.07 2.62 4.92
C HIS A 241 -38.57 2.26 4.78
N HIS A 242 -38.14 1.00 4.96
CA HIS A 242 -36.72 0.62 4.87
C HIS A 242 -36.00 1.11 3.59
N GLY A 243 -36.67 1.12 2.45
CA GLY A 243 -36.09 1.61 1.19
C GLY A 243 -35.81 3.12 1.18
N GLU A 244 -36.60 3.91 1.90
CA GLU A 244 -36.44 5.37 2.01
C GLU A 244 -35.21 5.72 2.84
N HIS A 245 -34.87 4.88 3.81
CA HIS A 245 -33.64 4.98 4.63
C HIS A 245 -32.43 4.25 4.01
N GLY A 246 -32.50 3.82 2.74
CA GLY A 246 -31.39 3.16 2.05
C GLY A 246 -31.07 1.73 2.51
N LEU A 247 -31.96 1.10 3.29
CA LEU A 247 -31.78 -0.25 3.81
C LEU A 247 -32.26 -1.29 2.77
N GLY A 248 -31.34 -2.13 2.30
CA GLY A 248 -31.59 -3.04 1.17
C GLY A 248 -32.32 -4.36 1.48
N LYS A 249 -32.53 -4.71 2.76
CA LYS A 249 -33.20 -5.96 3.16
C LYS A 249 -34.32 -5.71 4.16
N LYS A 250 -35.47 -6.34 3.91
CA LYS A 250 -36.55 -6.44 4.89
C LYS A 250 -36.06 -7.22 6.11
N ALA A 251 -36.20 -6.64 7.30
CA ALA A 251 -35.97 -7.31 8.56
C ALA A 251 -37.31 -7.85 9.09
N GLY A 252 -37.31 -9.09 9.57
CA GLY A 252 -38.46 -9.67 10.25
C GLY A 252 -38.54 -9.19 11.70
N LEU A 253 -39.71 -9.36 12.32
CA LEU A 253 -39.96 -8.99 13.72
C LEU A 253 -38.92 -9.58 14.69
N GLY A 254 -38.50 -10.83 14.48
CA GLY A 254 -37.46 -11.46 15.32
C GLY A 254 -36.10 -10.75 15.24
N THR A 255 -35.74 -10.23 14.07
CA THR A 255 -34.51 -9.45 13.87
C THR A 255 -34.61 -8.10 14.57
N ILE A 256 -35.74 -7.41 14.45
CA ILE A 256 -35.97 -6.11 15.08
C ILE A 256 -35.98 -6.24 16.61
N ARG A 257 -36.65 -7.26 17.14
CA ARG A 257 -36.59 -7.58 18.57
C ARG A 257 -35.16 -7.87 19.06
N ASN A 258 -34.29 -8.42 18.22
CA ASN A 258 -32.89 -8.62 18.58
C ASN A 258 -32.10 -7.31 18.61
N TRP A 259 -32.40 -6.35 17.74
CA TRP A 259 -31.78 -5.02 17.76
C TRP A 259 -32.15 -4.24 19.00
N LEU A 260 -33.42 -4.32 19.42
CA LEU A 260 -33.99 -3.57 20.55
C LEU A 260 -33.76 -4.24 21.92
N LYS A 261 -32.80 -5.16 22.01
CA LYS A 261 -32.38 -5.73 23.29
C LYS A 261 -31.53 -4.71 24.05
N PRO A 262 -31.65 -4.61 25.38
CA PRO A 262 -30.76 -3.79 26.18
C PRO A 262 -29.28 -4.13 25.90
N GLY A 263 -28.45 -3.11 25.73
CA GLY A 263 -27.00 -3.26 25.49
C GLY A 263 -26.57 -3.38 24.02
N CYS A 264 -27.47 -3.15 23.06
CA CYS A 264 -27.08 -3.00 21.66
C CYS A 264 -26.37 -1.64 21.46
N VAL A 265 -25.04 -1.62 21.57
CA VAL A 265 -24.23 -0.38 21.46
C VAL A 265 -24.42 0.35 20.12
N SER A 266 -24.81 -0.36 19.07
CA SER A 266 -24.99 0.20 17.72
C SER A 266 -26.39 0.78 17.47
N LEU A 267 -27.34 0.62 18.40
CA LEU A 267 -28.70 1.14 18.26
C LEU A 267 -29.14 1.77 19.60
N PRO A 268 -29.35 3.10 19.67
CA PRO A 268 -29.63 3.81 20.93
C PRO A 268 -31.12 3.69 21.35
N PHE A 269 -31.69 2.49 21.20
CA PHE A 269 -33.08 2.19 21.53
C PHE A 269 -33.18 0.78 22.12
N HIS A 270 -34.02 0.62 23.14
CA HIS A 270 -34.31 -0.68 23.72
C HIS A 270 -35.81 -0.85 24.00
N THR A 271 -36.22 -2.09 24.24
CA THR A 271 -37.61 -2.38 24.66
C THR A 271 -37.70 -2.42 26.18
N GLU A 272 -38.55 -1.56 26.74
CA GLU A 272 -38.89 -1.52 28.16
C GLU A 272 -40.42 -1.61 28.32
N GLY A 273 -40.91 -2.49 29.20
CA GLY A 273 -42.36 -2.62 29.43
C GLY A 273 -43.20 -2.99 28.19
N GLY A 274 -42.58 -3.49 27.11
CA GLY A 274 -43.23 -3.82 25.84
C GLY A 274 -43.30 -2.66 24.82
N VAL A 275 -42.77 -1.50 25.16
CA VAL A 275 -42.62 -0.35 24.26
C VAL A 275 -41.14 -0.08 23.97
N VAL A 276 -40.87 0.49 22.80
CA VAL A 276 -39.54 0.90 22.39
C VAL A 276 -39.29 2.31 22.89
N VAL A 277 -38.21 2.47 23.63
CA VAL A 277 -37.79 3.74 24.25
C VAL A 277 -36.35 4.06 23.86
N PRO A 278 -35.98 5.35 23.73
CA PRO A 278 -34.59 5.74 23.57
C PRO A 278 -33.79 5.40 24.81
N ASP A 279 -32.50 5.10 24.65
CA ASP A 279 -31.60 4.94 25.78
C ASP A 279 -31.43 6.31 26.50
N GLU A 280 -31.74 6.39 27.79
CA GLU A 280 -31.49 7.58 28.61
C GLU A 280 -29.98 7.71 28.94
N SER A 281 -29.17 8.02 27.93
CA SER A 281 -27.80 8.52 28.09
C SER A 281 -27.33 9.13 26.76
N GLY A 282 -27.81 10.33 26.46
CA GLY A 282 -27.20 11.16 25.43
C GLY A 282 -25.99 11.90 26.02
N GLY A 283 -24.81 11.65 25.46
CA GLY A 283 -23.66 12.58 25.54
C GLY A 283 -22.90 12.61 26.86
N GLU A 284 -21.58 12.59 26.76
CA GLU A 284 -20.60 12.77 27.85
C GLU A 284 -20.46 11.61 28.84
N GLY A 285 -19.36 10.86 28.73
CA GLY A 285 -18.91 9.95 29.79
C GLY A 285 -18.70 8.50 29.38
N GLN A 286 -18.05 8.22 28.23
CA GLN A 286 -17.31 6.97 28.02
C GLN A 286 -16.32 7.08 26.84
N GLN A 287 -15.49 8.13 26.85
CA GLN A 287 -14.22 8.18 26.11
C GLN A 287 -13.10 8.53 27.09
N GLU A 288 -12.90 7.72 28.13
CA GLU A 288 -11.69 7.79 28.96
C GLU A 288 -11.55 6.50 29.80
N ALA A 289 -11.37 5.35 29.14
CA ALA A 289 -10.92 4.12 29.79
C ALA A 289 -10.43 3.06 28.78
N ALA A 290 -9.55 3.42 27.84
CA ALA A 290 -8.84 2.43 27.02
C ALA A 290 -7.40 2.81 26.62
N HIS A 291 -6.86 3.92 27.14
CA HIS A 291 -5.46 4.31 26.96
C HIS A 291 -4.81 4.67 28.29
N GLU A 292 -4.71 3.68 29.20
CA GLU A 292 -3.70 3.74 30.26
C GLU A 292 -3.38 2.33 30.77
N ARG A 293 -2.70 1.53 29.91
CA ARG A 293 -1.84 0.42 30.37
C ARG A 293 -0.66 0.22 29.41
N ALA A 294 0.34 1.07 29.58
CA ALA A 294 1.75 0.67 29.61
C ALA A 294 2.42 1.66 30.59
N PRO A 295 3.30 1.22 31.51
CA PRO A 295 4.48 0.44 31.14
C PRO A 295 4.86 -0.71 32.09
N LEU A 296 5.46 -1.75 31.50
CA LEU A 296 6.75 -2.33 31.87
C LEU A 296 7.38 -2.93 30.61
#